data_AF-C1FDZ8-F1
#
_entry.id   AF-C1FDZ8-F1
#
_cell.length_a   1.000
_cell.length_b   1.000
_cell.length_c   1.000
_cell.angle_alpha   90.00
_cell.angle_beta   90.00
_cell.angle_gamma   90.00
#
_symmetry.space_group_name_H-M   'P 1'
#
loop_
_entity.id
_entity.type
_entity.pdbx_description
1 polymer ?
#
loop_
_entity_poly.entity_id
_entity_poly.type
_entity_poly.pdbx_seq_one_letter_code
_entity_poly.pdbx_strand_id
1 'polypeptide(L)'
;MGAIRLHLGFLKFRSNVIRRKSTKVASKKQRLRDIASIIRKRLRCFSNLNVASRSLSACISQVDSRDFVDILKILEACSTFIDAHAEYADYTAQSIKCEQLQVRALSAVRARVVAVVCEAALLPLGDLGDFKIAFTEAKNLNGSFLNAKFRSELSSLRHIIDYIDARGKRDVTPRNQNIYTRVIIDCCSTYCEQRISLILDPIRTQLLVSYTPHE
;
A
#
# COMPACT_ATOMS: atom_id res chain seq x y z
N MET A 1 49.78 -42.61 -48.01
CA MET A 1 49.81 -41.53 -47.01
C MET A 1 48.93 -40.31 -47.33
N GLY A 2 48.76 -39.90 -48.60
CA GLY A 2 47.97 -38.69 -48.98
C GLY A 2 46.45 -38.79 -48.76
N ALA A 3 45.83 -39.94 -49.07
CA ALA A 3 44.38 -40.13 -48.94
C ALA A 3 43.87 -40.04 -47.49
N ILE A 4 44.65 -40.55 -46.52
CA ILE A 4 44.31 -40.51 -45.09
C ILE A 4 44.36 -39.06 -44.56
N ARG A 5 45.33 -38.25 -45.00
CA ARG A 5 45.40 -36.82 -44.61
C ARG A 5 44.23 -36.01 -45.16
N LEU A 6 43.82 -36.26 -46.40
CA LEU A 6 42.65 -35.62 -47.00
C LEU A 6 41.36 -35.99 -46.26
N HIS A 7 41.17 -37.27 -45.94
CA HIS A 7 40.00 -37.74 -45.19
C HIS A 7 39.96 -37.16 -43.76
N LEU A 8 41.12 -37.07 -43.08
CA LEU A 8 41.22 -36.45 -41.76
C LEU A 8 40.95 -34.94 -41.80
N GLY A 9 41.42 -34.25 -42.84
CA GLY A 9 41.13 -32.83 -43.07
C GLY A 9 39.63 -32.58 -43.30
N PHE A 10 38.98 -33.43 -44.10
CA PHE A 10 37.54 -33.37 -44.35
C PHE A 10 36.72 -33.65 -43.08
N LEU A 11 37.10 -34.66 -42.27
CA LEU A 11 36.45 -34.94 -40.99
C LEU A 11 36.63 -33.78 -40.00
N LYS A 12 37.82 -33.18 -39.91
CA LYS A 12 38.05 -31.98 -39.09
C LYS A 12 37.20 -30.80 -39.58
N PHE A 13 37.06 -30.59 -40.88
CA PHE A 13 36.20 -29.57 -41.45
C PHE A 13 34.73 -29.80 -41.09
N ARG A 14 34.20 -31.01 -41.29
CA ARG A 14 32.81 -31.36 -40.91
C ARG A 14 32.57 -31.19 -39.41
N SER A 15 33.49 -31.66 -38.57
CA SER A 15 33.42 -31.49 -37.11
C SER A 15 33.38 -30.01 -36.71
N ASN A 16 34.22 -29.18 -37.32
CA ASN A 16 34.22 -27.73 -37.08
C ASN A 16 32.92 -27.05 -37.52
N VAL A 17 32.35 -27.44 -38.66
CA VAL A 17 31.05 -26.92 -39.14
C VAL A 17 29.91 -27.32 -38.20
N ILE A 18 29.87 -28.59 -37.77
CA ILE A 18 28.87 -29.08 -36.82
C ILE A 18 29.00 -28.35 -35.49
N ARG A 19 30.23 -28.19 -34.97
CA ARG A 19 30.51 -27.46 -33.73
C ARG A 19 30.02 -26.01 -33.83
N ARG A 20 30.33 -25.29 -34.91
CA ARG A 20 29.86 -23.90 -35.13
C ARG A 20 28.33 -23.82 -35.22
N LYS A 21 27.69 -24.77 -35.90
CA LYS A 21 26.22 -24.85 -35.95
C LYS A 21 25.63 -25.12 -34.56
N SER A 22 26.21 -26.04 -33.81
CA SER A 22 25.81 -26.37 -32.44
C SER A 22 25.95 -25.18 -31.49
N THR A 23 27.07 -24.45 -31.52
CA THR A 23 27.25 -23.25 -30.69
C THR A 23 26.26 -22.14 -31.05
N LYS A 24 25.99 -21.93 -32.35
CA LYS A 24 24.97 -20.98 -32.82
C LYS A 24 23.56 -21.38 -32.39
N VAL A 25 23.24 -22.67 -32.36
CA VAL A 25 21.95 -23.16 -31.86
C VAL A 25 21.87 -23.00 -30.35
N ALA A 26 22.94 -23.30 -29.60
CA ALA A 26 23.00 -23.13 -28.16
C ALA A 26 22.81 -21.68 -27.74
N SER A 27 23.46 -20.72 -28.41
CA SER A 27 23.31 -19.29 -28.13
C SER A 27 21.90 -18.79 -28.43
N LYS A 28 21.30 -19.22 -29.55
CA LYS A 28 19.89 -18.92 -29.86
C LYS A 28 18.93 -19.50 -28.81
N LYS A 29 19.14 -20.75 -28.38
CA LYS A 29 18.35 -21.38 -27.31
C LYS A 29 18.45 -20.60 -26.00
N GLN A 30 19.64 -20.12 -25.64
CA GLN A 30 19.82 -19.28 -24.45
C GLN A 30 19.04 -17.98 -24.57
N ARG A 31 19.20 -17.26 -25.69
CA ARG A 31 18.46 -16.01 -25.94
C ARG A 31 16.94 -16.19 -25.86
N LEU A 32 16.40 -17.30 -26.38
CA LEU A 32 14.97 -17.60 -26.27
C LEU A 32 14.54 -17.86 -24.81
N ARG A 33 15.38 -18.52 -23.99
CA ARG A 33 15.11 -18.69 -22.56
C ARG A 33 15.09 -17.35 -21.83
N ASP A 34 16.01 -16.45 -22.16
CA ASP A 34 16.09 -15.14 -21.54
C ASP A 34 14.85 -14.30 -21.87
N ILE A 35 14.44 -14.28 -23.15
CA ILE A 35 13.20 -13.63 -23.59
C ILE A 35 11.98 -14.23 -22.86
N ALA A 36 11.88 -15.56 -22.80
CA ALA A 36 10.78 -16.23 -22.10
C ALA A 36 10.77 -15.89 -20.60
N SER A 37 11.93 -15.73 -19.97
CA SER A 37 12.05 -15.31 -18.57
C SER A 37 11.53 -13.89 -18.35
N ILE A 38 11.90 -12.95 -19.22
CA ILE A 38 11.41 -11.56 -19.19
C ILE A 38 9.89 -11.52 -19.35
N ILE A 39 9.35 -12.22 -20.34
CA ILE A 39 7.91 -12.30 -20.58
C ILE A 39 7.18 -12.85 -19.36
N ARG A 40 7.69 -13.92 -18.74
CA ARG A 40 7.09 -14.49 -17.51
C ARG A 40 7.08 -13.51 -16.35
N LYS A 41 8.18 -12.78 -16.11
CA LYS A 41 8.25 -11.77 -15.04
C LYS A 41 7.23 -10.65 -15.29
N ARG A 42 7.13 -10.18 -16.53
CA ARG A 42 6.18 -9.15 -16.94
C ARG A 42 4.72 -9.59 -16.75
N LEU A 43 4.37 -10.77 -17.25
CA LEU A 43 3.03 -11.34 -17.08
C LEU A 43 2.67 -11.53 -15.61
N ARG A 44 3.64 -11.91 -14.77
CA ARG A 44 3.44 -12.01 -13.32
C ARG A 44 3.09 -10.67 -12.71
N CYS A 45 3.80 -9.59 -13.06
CA CYS A 45 3.46 -8.25 -12.58
C CYS A 45 2.02 -7.86 -12.96
N PHE A 46 1.61 -8.12 -14.20
CA PHE A 46 0.26 -7.75 -14.66
C PHE A 46 -0.82 -8.59 -14.00
N SER A 47 -0.56 -9.90 -13.81
CA SER A 47 -1.42 -10.79 -13.05
C SER A 47 -1.56 -10.30 -11.59
N ASN A 48 -0.45 -9.94 -10.96
CA ASN A 48 -0.44 -9.40 -9.60
C ASN A 48 -1.24 -8.10 -9.48
N LEU A 49 -1.16 -7.18 -10.43
CA LEU A 49 -2.01 -5.97 -10.46
C LEU A 49 -3.51 -6.32 -10.60
N ASN A 50 -3.85 -7.33 -11.40
CA ASN A 50 -5.24 -7.79 -11.53
C ASN A 50 -5.75 -8.49 -10.27
N VAL A 51 -4.89 -9.25 -9.58
CA VAL A 51 -5.19 -9.84 -8.28
C VAL A 51 -5.40 -8.73 -7.25
N ALA A 52 -4.46 -7.80 -7.12
CA ALA A 52 -4.56 -6.67 -6.20
C ALA A 52 -5.82 -5.83 -6.45
N SER A 53 -6.18 -5.57 -7.71
CA SER A 53 -7.41 -4.84 -8.05
C SER A 53 -8.68 -5.55 -7.57
N ARG A 54 -8.77 -6.87 -7.79
CA ARG A 54 -9.92 -7.68 -7.36
C ARG A 54 -9.98 -7.80 -5.84
N SER A 55 -8.85 -8.12 -5.20
CA SER A 55 -8.74 -8.19 -3.74
C SER A 55 -9.06 -6.86 -3.08
N LEU A 56 -8.56 -5.75 -3.63
CA LEU A 56 -8.86 -4.42 -3.12
C LEU A 56 -10.36 -4.11 -3.24
N SER A 57 -10.99 -4.47 -4.35
CA SER A 57 -12.43 -4.24 -4.52
C SER A 57 -13.28 -5.10 -3.57
N ALA A 58 -12.81 -6.30 -3.21
CA ALA A 58 -13.50 -7.19 -2.26
C ALA A 58 -13.31 -6.79 -0.79
N CYS A 59 -12.11 -6.30 -0.42
CA CYS A 59 -11.72 -6.06 0.97
C CYS A 59 -11.56 -4.57 1.32
N ILE A 60 -12.06 -3.64 0.50
CA ILE A 60 -11.90 -2.19 0.75
C ILE A 60 -12.54 -1.72 2.05
N SER A 61 -13.56 -2.43 2.53
CA SER A 61 -14.20 -2.20 3.83
C SER A 61 -13.49 -2.87 5.00
N GLN A 62 -12.59 -3.83 4.74
CA GLN A 62 -11.86 -4.64 5.71
C GLN A 62 -10.38 -4.22 5.79
N VAL A 63 -10.16 -2.91 5.91
CA VAL A 63 -8.82 -2.30 5.98
C VAL A 63 -8.03 -2.78 7.21
N ASP A 64 -8.74 -3.15 8.26
CA ASP A 64 -8.25 -3.75 9.50
C ASP A 64 -7.81 -5.21 9.35
N SER A 65 -8.12 -5.89 8.24
CA SER A 65 -7.57 -7.22 7.97
C SER A 65 -6.06 -7.17 7.71
N ARG A 66 -5.35 -8.25 8.09
CA ARG A 66 -3.95 -8.44 7.69
C ARG A 66 -3.79 -8.59 6.19
N ASP A 67 -4.82 -9.08 5.50
CA ASP A 67 -4.83 -9.26 4.04
C ASP A 67 -4.64 -7.94 3.30
N PHE A 68 -5.11 -6.83 3.88
CA PHE A 68 -4.97 -5.51 3.28
C PHE A 68 -3.50 -5.08 3.17
N VAL A 69 -2.68 -5.43 4.15
CA VAL A 69 -1.23 -5.17 4.11
C VAL A 69 -0.56 -5.98 2.99
N ASP A 70 -1.02 -7.20 2.72
CA ASP A 70 -0.48 -8.01 1.64
C ASP A 70 -0.84 -7.42 0.26
N ILE A 71 -2.01 -6.81 0.11
CA ILE A 71 -2.36 -6.03 -1.09
C ILE A 71 -1.37 -4.87 -1.28
N LEU A 72 -1.06 -4.11 -0.21
CA LEU A 72 -0.10 -3.01 -0.28
C LEU A 72 1.31 -3.48 -0.66
N LYS A 73 1.77 -4.63 -0.15
CA LYS A 73 3.06 -5.24 -0.53
C LYS A 73 3.08 -5.64 -2.00
N ILE A 74 1.98 -6.20 -2.52
CA ILE A 74 1.87 -6.56 -3.94
C ILE A 74 1.96 -5.31 -4.81
N LEU A 75 1.23 -4.24 -4.45
CA LEU A 75 1.26 -2.98 -5.19
C LEU A 75 2.65 -2.33 -5.16
N GLU A 76 3.35 -2.38 -4.03
CA GLU A 76 4.73 -1.89 -3.93
C GLU A 76 5.68 -2.69 -4.83
N ALA A 77 5.63 -4.02 -4.77
CA ALA A 77 6.46 -4.87 -5.63
C ALA A 77 6.19 -4.64 -7.12
N CYS A 78 4.93 -4.43 -7.50
CA CYS A 78 4.55 -4.07 -8.87
C CYS A 78 5.08 -2.67 -9.25
N SER A 79 4.96 -1.68 -8.37
CA SER A 79 5.51 -0.33 -8.61
C SER A 79 7.02 -0.40 -8.83
N THR A 80 7.78 -1.04 -7.94
CA THR A 80 9.23 -1.19 -8.09
C THR A 80 9.60 -1.90 -9.39
N PHE A 81 8.84 -2.94 -9.77
CA PHE A 81 9.07 -3.63 -11.04
C PHE A 81 8.80 -2.73 -12.26
N ILE A 82 7.72 -1.96 -12.24
CA ILE A 82 7.33 -1.05 -13.32
C ILE A 82 8.35 0.08 -13.46
N ASP A 83 8.73 0.70 -12.36
CA ASP A 83 9.71 1.81 -12.35
C ASP A 83 11.09 1.34 -12.85
N ALA A 84 11.48 0.10 -12.54
CA ALA A 84 12.74 -0.50 -13.01
C ALA A 84 12.75 -0.85 -14.51
N HIS A 85 11.60 -0.81 -15.19
CA HIS A 85 11.47 -1.16 -16.61
C HIS A 85 10.65 -0.10 -17.38
N ALA A 86 11.04 1.17 -17.22
CA ALA A 86 10.39 2.31 -17.86
C ALA A 86 10.46 2.27 -19.40
N GLU A 87 11.36 1.47 -19.97
CA GLU A 87 11.53 1.26 -21.41
C GLU A 87 10.44 0.41 -22.06
N TYR A 88 9.56 -0.23 -21.29
CA TYR A 88 8.51 -1.09 -21.83
C TYR A 88 7.37 -0.28 -22.46
N ALA A 89 6.88 -0.73 -23.62
CA ALA A 89 5.79 -0.05 -24.34
C ALA A 89 4.50 0.11 -23.50
N ASP A 90 4.19 -0.88 -22.63
CA ASP A 90 3.00 -0.80 -21.76
C ASP A 90 3.28 -0.12 -20.42
N TYR A 91 4.48 0.45 -20.21
CA TYR A 91 4.88 1.09 -18.95
C TYR A 91 3.84 2.10 -18.48
N THR A 92 3.46 3.05 -19.34
CA THR A 92 2.54 4.13 -18.99
C THR A 92 1.20 3.60 -18.49
N ALA A 93 0.60 2.66 -19.22
CA ALA A 93 -0.70 2.09 -18.85
C ALA A 93 -0.64 1.34 -17.51
N GLN A 94 0.43 0.57 -17.28
CA GLN A 94 0.58 -0.21 -16.05
C GLN A 94 0.98 0.65 -14.86
N SER A 95 1.78 1.69 -15.07
CA SER A 95 2.15 2.67 -14.06
C SER A 95 0.93 3.46 -13.58
N ILE A 96 0.09 3.93 -14.50
CA ILE A 96 -1.19 4.60 -14.16
C ILE A 96 -2.09 3.66 -13.36
N LYS A 97 -2.25 2.40 -13.81
CA LYS A 97 -3.07 1.42 -13.11
C LYS A 97 -2.55 1.13 -11.70
N CYS A 98 -1.24 0.98 -11.54
CA CYS A 98 -0.61 0.76 -10.24
C CYS A 98 -0.84 1.94 -9.31
N GLU A 99 -0.65 3.16 -9.80
CA GLU A 99 -0.90 4.40 -9.04
C GLU A 99 -2.35 4.53 -8.60
N GLN A 100 -3.30 4.29 -9.50
CA GLN A 100 -4.73 4.33 -9.17
C GLN A 100 -5.09 3.34 -8.06
N LEU A 101 -4.54 2.12 -8.12
CA LEU A 101 -4.76 1.13 -7.08
C LEU A 101 -4.13 1.53 -5.75
N GLN A 102 -2.93 2.10 -5.76
CA GLN A 102 -2.26 2.61 -4.55
C GLN A 102 -3.05 3.76 -3.92
N VAL A 103 -3.42 4.77 -4.72
CA VAL A 103 -4.22 5.93 -4.27
C VAL A 103 -5.54 5.45 -3.67
N ARG A 104 -6.22 4.50 -4.33
CA ARG A 104 -7.48 3.93 -3.84
C ARG A 104 -7.29 3.19 -2.52
N ALA A 105 -6.28 2.33 -2.42
CA ALA A 105 -6.00 1.58 -1.19
C ALA A 105 -5.68 2.52 -0.02
N LEU A 106 -4.78 3.50 -0.23
CA LEU A 106 -4.37 4.44 0.81
C LEU A 106 -5.48 5.42 1.18
N SER A 107 -6.35 5.78 0.25
CA SER A 107 -7.55 6.56 0.56
C SER A 107 -8.54 5.78 1.42
N ALA A 108 -8.69 4.47 1.20
CA ALA A 108 -9.49 3.62 2.08
C ALA A 108 -8.91 3.57 3.50
N VAL A 109 -7.59 3.55 3.65
CA VAL A 109 -6.94 3.66 4.96
C VAL A 109 -7.29 4.96 5.66
N ARG A 110 -7.12 6.10 4.97
CA ARG A 110 -7.48 7.42 5.52
C ARG A 110 -8.95 7.46 5.94
N ALA A 111 -9.84 7.00 5.07
CA ALA A 111 -11.27 6.96 5.36
C ALA A 111 -11.60 6.07 6.57
N ARG A 112 -10.94 4.91 6.72
CA ARG A 112 -11.15 4.04 7.88
C ARG A 112 -10.61 4.66 9.16
N VAL A 113 -9.44 5.30 9.13
CA VAL A 113 -8.92 6.03 10.28
C VAL A 113 -9.89 7.13 10.70
N VAL A 114 -10.40 7.93 9.76
CA VAL A 114 -11.42 8.96 10.04
C VAL A 114 -12.66 8.32 10.67
N ALA A 115 -13.18 7.25 10.08
CA ALA A 115 -14.37 6.56 10.59
C ALA A 115 -14.17 6.05 12.02
N VAL A 116 -13.06 5.38 12.32
CA VAL A 116 -12.74 4.87 13.66
C VAL A 116 -12.60 6.00 14.68
N VAL A 117 -11.96 7.10 14.29
CA VAL A 117 -11.83 8.29 15.16
C VAL A 117 -13.20 8.93 15.41
N CYS A 118 -14.06 9.05 14.39
CA CYS A 118 -15.43 9.56 14.54
C CYS A 118 -16.31 8.62 15.37
N GLU A 119 -16.21 7.31 15.18
CA GLU A 119 -16.92 6.29 15.99
C GLU A 119 -16.52 6.41 17.46
N ALA A 120 -15.22 6.51 17.75
CA ALA A 120 -14.70 6.72 19.09
C ALA A 120 -15.18 8.05 19.71
N ALA A 121 -15.34 9.09 18.89
CA ALA A 121 -15.83 10.42 19.28
C ALA A 121 -17.34 10.44 19.59
N LEU A 122 -18.15 9.70 18.81
CA LEU A 122 -19.61 9.71 18.88
C LEU A 122 -20.18 8.66 19.83
N LEU A 123 -19.48 7.56 20.10
CA LEU A 123 -19.94 6.51 21.01
C LEU A 123 -20.26 6.98 22.45
N PRO A 124 -19.52 7.93 23.06
CA PRO A 124 -19.94 8.55 24.33
C PRO A 124 -21.33 9.23 24.27
N LEU A 125 -21.81 9.55 23.08
CA LEU A 125 -23.04 10.29 22.84
C LEU A 125 -24.25 9.39 22.50
N GLY A 126 -24.00 8.10 22.22
CA GLY A 126 -24.97 7.22 21.54
C GLY A 126 -25.72 6.21 22.40
N ASP A 127 -25.32 5.97 23.65
CA ASP A 127 -25.99 5.00 24.54
C ASP A 127 -27.01 5.67 25.49
N LEU A 128 -27.12 6.99 25.45
CA LEU A 128 -28.20 7.73 26.10
C LEU A 128 -29.13 8.25 25.02
N GLY A 129 -30.35 7.72 24.99
CA GLY A 129 -31.43 8.04 24.04
C GLY A 129 -31.92 9.49 24.04
N ASP A 130 -31.11 10.44 24.49
CA ASP A 130 -31.39 11.86 24.48
C ASP A 130 -30.07 12.64 24.33
N PHE A 131 -29.88 13.27 23.17
CA PHE A 131 -28.66 13.97 22.73
C PHE A 131 -28.16 15.01 23.76
N LYS A 132 -29.08 15.55 24.58
CA LYS A 132 -28.79 16.52 25.65
C LYS A 132 -28.18 15.88 26.90
N ILE A 133 -28.55 14.65 27.23
CA ILE A 133 -28.02 13.93 28.39
C ILE A 133 -26.65 13.35 28.05
N ALA A 134 -26.48 12.81 26.84
CA ALA A 134 -25.22 12.27 26.38
C ALA A 134 -24.12 13.35 26.24
N PHE A 135 -24.49 14.58 25.86
CA PHE A 135 -23.59 15.75 25.91
C PHE A 135 -23.19 16.12 27.35
N THR A 136 -24.10 15.96 28.30
CA THR A 136 -23.85 16.22 29.74
C THR A 136 -23.03 15.11 30.40
N GLU A 137 -23.07 13.88 29.87
CA GLU A 137 -22.26 12.77 30.31
C GLU A 137 -20.87 12.77 29.66
N ALA A 138 -20.77 13.16 28.39
CA ALA A 138 -19.50 13.45 27.72
C ALA A 138 -18.73 14.57 28.44
N LYS A 139 -19.44 15.54 29.04
CA LYS A 139 -18.87 16.56 29.94
C LYS A 139 -18.23 15.96 31.21
N ASN A 140 -18.67 14.78 31.65
CA ASN A 140 -18.17 14.07 32.84
C ASN A 140 -17.11 13.01 32.50
N LEU A 141 -16.85 12.75 31.22
CA LEU A 141 -15.81 11.83 30.80
C LEU A 141 -14.44 12.51 30.87
N ASN A 142 -13.62 12.03 31.80
CA ASN A 142 -12.23 12.49 31.93
C ASN A 142 -11.46 12.30 30.62
N GLY A 143 -10.62 13.26 30.25
CA GLY A 143 -9.76 13.17 29.05
C GLY A 143 -8.88 11.92 29.00
N SER A 144 -8.66 11.24 30.13
CA SER A 144 -7.96 9.94 30.23
C SER A 144 -8.80 8.77 29.70
N PHE A 145 -10.11 8.74 29.94
CA PHE A 145 -11.02 7.70 29.42
C PHE A 145 -11.18 7.80 27.90
N LEU A 146 -11.41 9.02 27.40
CA LEU A 146 -11.45 9.27 25.95
C LEU A 146 -10.12 8.84 25.29
N ASN A 147 -8.97 9.15 25.90
CA ASN A 147 -7.66 8.75 25.40
C ASN A 147 -7.49 7.22 25.35
N ALA A 148 -7.89 6.50 26.40
CA ALA A 148 -7.86 5.04 26.42
C ALA A 148 -8.73 4.43 25.30
N LYS A 149 -9.92 5.01 25.06
CA LYS A 149 -10.85 4.54 24.02
C LYS A 149 -10.37 4.84 22.61
N PHE A 150 -9.85 6.04 22.36
CA PHE A 150 -9.20 6.36 21.09
C PHE A 150 -8.05 5.39 20.79
N ARG A 151 -7.24 5.07 21.80
CA ARG A 151 -6.13 4.11 21.67
C ARG A 151 -6.60 2.69 21.42
N SER A 152 -7.69 2.24 22.05
CA SER A 152 -8.23 0.90 21.82
C SER A 152 -8.82 0.76 20.42
N GLU A 153 -9.59 1.74 19.96
CA GLU A 153 -10.21 1.71 18.63
C GLU A 153 -9.16 1.77 17.51
N LEU A 154 -8.13 2.62 17.66
CA LEU A 154 -7.00 2.68 16.73
C LEU A 154 -6.07 1.45 16.80
N SER A 155 -6.14 0.64 17.87
CA SER A 155 -5.30 -0.56 17.99
C SER A 155 -5.63 -1.61 16.91
N SER A 156 -6.88 -1.64 16.45
CA SER A 156 -7.32 -2.47 15.32
C SER A 156 -6.63 -2.11 14.00
N LEU A 157 -6.22 -0.85 13.83
CA LEU A 157 -5.52 -0.33 12.66
C LEU A 157 -4.00 -0.30 12.85
N ARG A 158 -3.47 -0.78 13.98
CA ARG A 158 -2.05 -0.62 14.30
C ARG A 158 -1.15 -1.29 13.26
N HIS A 159 -1.46 -2.51 12.83
CA HIS A 159 -0.63 -3.24 11.85
C HIS A 159 -0.51 -2.49 10.52
N ILE A 160 -1.59 -1.83 10.06
CA ILE A 160 -1.58 -1.08 8.81
C ILE A 160 -0.91 0.28 8.97
N ILE A 161 -1.13 0.98 10.09
CA ILE A 161 -0.45 2.24 10.39
C ILE A 161 1.05 2.03 10.53
N ASP A 162 1.48 1.01 11.27
CA ASP A 162 2.90 0.65 11.45
C ASP A 162 3.53 0.28 10.11
N TYR A 163 2.80 -0.42 9.24
CA TYR A 163 3.27 -0.75 7.89
C TYR A 163 3.49 0.53 7.06
N ILE A 164 2.51 1.44 7.02
CA ILE A 164 2.58 2.69 6.24
C ILE A 164 3.69 3.59 6.78
N ASP A 165 3.83 3.73 8.11
CA ASP A 165 4.89 4.53 8.75
C ASP A 165 6.28 3.96 8.46
N ALA A 166 6.46 2.63 8.58
CA ALA A 166 7.70 1.97 8.23
C ALA A 166 8.06 2.15 6.75
N ARG A 167 7.07 2.27 5.85
CA ARG A 167 7.29 2.53 4.42
C ARG A 167 7.56 4.00 4.10
N GLY A 168 6.91 4.94 4.78
CA GLY A 168 7.21 6.37 4.66
C GLY A 168 8.65 6.73 5.06
N LYS A 169 9.25 5.95 5.97
CA LYS A 169 10.64 6.11 6.41
C LYS A 169 11.68 5.43 5.52
N ARG A 170 11.27 4.59 4.56
CA ARG A 170 12.20 3.84 3.69
C ARG A 170 12.58 4.64 2.45
N ASP A 171 13.87 4.62 2.14
CA ASP A 171 14.49 5.37 1.05
C ASP A 171 14.58 4.54 -0.25
N VAL A 172 13.51 3.80 -0.60
CA VAL A 172 13.55 2.80 -1.70
C VAL A 172 13.04 3.37 -3.03
N THR A 173 12.00 4.20 -3.00
CA THR A 173 11.49 4.91 -4.18
C THR A 173 10.84 6.23 -3.74
N PRO A 174 11.26 7.40 -4.25
CA PRO A 174 10.75 8.70 -3.80
C PRO A 174 9.25 8.87 -4.07
N ARG A 175 8.74 8.26 -5.14
CA ARG A 175 7.32 8.29 -5.51
C ARG A 175 6.43 7.65 -4.44
N ASN A 176 6.73 6.42 -4.03
CA ASN A 176 5.91 5.72 -3.02
C ASN A 176 6.07 6.33 -1.63
N GLN A 177 7.30 6.75 -1.29
CA GLN A 177 7.61 7.33 0.03
C GLN A 177 6.74 8.56 0.33
N ASN A 178 6.63 9.48 -0.62
CA ASN A 178 5.82 10.70 -0.47
C ASN A 178 4.34 10.39 -0.19
N ILE A 179 3.79 9.36 -0.85
CA ILE A 179 2.38 8.99 -0.69
C ILE A 179 2.15 8.39 0.70
N TYR A 180 3.01 7.45 1.16
CA TYR A 180 2.90 6.86 2.49
C TYR A 180 3.08 7.90 3.60
N THR A 181 4.09 8.77 3.50
CA THR A 181 4.31 9.85 4.46
C THR A 181 3.13 10.81 4.52
N ARG A 182 2.56 11.18 3.36
CA ARG A 182 1.38 12.05 3.32
C ARG A 182 0.18 11.42 4.00
N VAL A 183 -0.06 10.13 3.79
CA VAL A 183 -1.17 9.40 4.42
C VAL A 183 -1.03 9.38 5.94
N ILE A 184 0.18 9.17 6.48
CA ILE A 184 0.42 9.23 7.92
C ILE A 184 0.14 10.64 8.46
N ILE A 185 0.64 11.68 7.79
CA ILE A 185 0.39 13.08 8.19
C ILE A 185 -1.11 13.36 8.21
N ASP A 186 -1.84 12.99 7.16
CA ASP A 186 -3.29 13.19 7.07
C ASP A 186 -4.00 12.45 8.23
N CYS A 187 -3.63 11.20 8.51
CA CYS A 187 -4.20 10.41 9.61
C CYS A 187 -3.93 11.05 10.98
N CYS A 188 -2.71 11.52 11.22
CA CYS A 188 -2.32 12.22 12.44
C CYS A 188 -3.07 13.55 12.60
N SER A 189 -3.23 14.32 11.52
CA SER A 189 -3.97 15.59 11.53
C SER A 189 -5.41 15.34 11.95
N THR A 190 -6.10 14.42 11.28
CA THR A 190 -7.50 14.10 11.60
C THR A 190 -7.66 13.60 13.03
N TYR A 191 -6.76 12.73 13.51
CA TYR A 191 -6.78 12.29 14.90
C TYR A 191 -6.65 13.47 15.88
N CYS A 192 -5.71 14.38 15.65
CA CYS A 192 -5.51 15.56 16.48
C CYS A 192 -6.71 16.51 16.43
N GLU A 193 -7.25 16.80 15.25
CA GLU A 193 -8.42 17.66 15.05
C GLU A 193 -9.65 17.16 15.84
N GLN A 194 -9.95 15.87 15.73
CA GLN A 194 -11.09 15.27 16.43
C GLN A 194 -10.90 15.29 17.95
N ARG A 195 -9.68 15.04 18.43
CA ARG A 195 -9.36 15.17 19.85
C ARG A 195 -9.48 16.60 20.36
N ILE A 196 -9.05 17.57 19.56
CA ILE A 196 -9.15 18.99 19.89
C ILE A 196 -10.62 19.40 19.99
N SER A 197 -11.48 19.03 19.03
CA SER A 197 -12.92 19.33 19.09
C SER A 197 -13.56 18.75 20.37
N LEU A 198 -13.31 17.48 20.67
CA LEU A 198 -13.90 16.84 21.86
C LEU A 198 -13.40 17.39 23.20
N ILE A 199 -12.21 17.99 23.26
CA ILE A 199 -11.67 18.57 24.49
C ILE A 199 -12.05 20.05 24.61
N LEU A 200 -11.90 20.82 23.52
CA LEU A 200 -12.09 22.27 23.54
C LEU A 200 -13.57 22.67 23.50
N ASP A 201 -14.44 21.95 22.79
CA ASP A 201 -15.85 22.33 22.68
C ASP A 201 -16.57 22.26 24.05
N PRO A 202 -16.34 21.23 24.90
CA PRO A 202 -16.84 21.21 26.27
C PRO A 202 -16.24 22.30 27.17
N ILE A 203 -14.94 22.60 27.06
CA ILE A 203 -14.29 23.64 27.87
C ILE A 203 -14.83 25.03 27.48
N ARG A 204 -15.00 25.29 26.19
CA ARG A 204 -15.51 26.56 25.67
C ARG A 204 -16.95 26.79 26.11
N THR A 205 -17.79 25.76 26.06
CA THR A 205 -19.17 25.84 26.58
C THR A 205 -19.20 26.03 28.10
N GLN A 206 -18.30 25.39 28.87
CA GLN A 206 -18.18 25.65 30.31
C GLN A 206 -17.78 27.10 30.62
N LEU A 207 -16.79 27.65 29.91
CA LEU A 207 -16.35 29.03 30.08
C LEU A 207 -17.47 30.03 29.76
N LEU A 208 -18.25 29.76 28.70
CA LEU A 208 -19.40 30.59 28.33
C LEU A 208 -20.52 30.53 29.38
N VAL A 209 -20.80 29.36 29.96
CA VAL A 209 -21.80 29.20 31.04
C VAL A 209 -21.33 29.85 32.34
N SER A 210 -20.03 29.82 32.66
CA SER A 210 -19.48 30.52 33.84
C SER A 210 -19.45 32.05 33.72
N TYR A 211 -19.67 32.59 32.51
CA TYR A 211 -19.68 34.03 32.24
C TYR A 211 -21.09 34.63 32.11
N THR A 212 -22.16 33.83 32.22
CA THR A 212 -23.53 34.39 32.27
C THR A 212 -23.73 35.08 33.61
N PRO A 213 -23.96 36.41 33.65
CA PRO A 213 -24.25 37.10 34.90
C PRO A 213 -25.53 36.53 35.49
N HIS A 214 -25.50 36.17 36.78
CA HIS A 214 -26.73 35.94 37.54
C HIS A 214 -27.46 37.29 37.65
N GLU A 215 -28.51 37.46 36.85
CA GLU A 215 -29.59 38.44 37.11
C GLU A 215 -30.58 37.87 38.14
#